data_AF-A0A7X7N8E3-F1
#
_entry.id   AF-A0A7X7N8E3-F1
#
_cell.length_a   1.000
_cell.length_b   1.000
_cell.length_c   1.000
_cell.angle_alpha   90.00
_cell.angle_beta   90.00
_cell.angle_gamma   90.00
#
_symmetry.space_group_name_H-M   'P 1'
#
loop_
_entity.id
_entity.type
_entity.pdbx_description
1 polymer ?
#
loop_
_entity_poly.entity_id
_entity_poly.type
_entity_poly.pdbx_seq_one_letter_code
_entity_poly.pdbx_strand_id
1 'polypeptide(L)'
;MMYQNLHTHSTYCDGKNSLEEMIVYAMEHGFDSIGFSGHSHMHFSPSASMTIAGTESYKSEVRELASKYAGRMKVYCGLELELNSEVDLEGYDYIIGAYHYF
;
A
#
# COMPACT_ATOMS: atom_id res chain seq x y z
N MET A 1 9.87 10.02 19.09
CA MET A 1 9.01 8.90 18.67
C MET A 1 8.57 9.23 17.25
N MET A 2 8.68 8.31 16.29
CA MET A 2 8.18 8.52 14.93
C MET A 2 6.72 8.06 14.87
N TYR A 3 5.81 8.93 14.45
CA TYR A 3 4.39 8.61 14.34
C TYR A 3 4.07 8.14 12.91
N GLN A 4 3.76 6.85 12.78
CA GLN A 4 3.66 6.19 11.48
C GLN A 4 2.54 5.15 11.46
N ASN A 5 1.98 4.92 10.27
CA ASN A 5 1.18 3.75 9.97
C ASN A 5 1.71 3.10 8.70
N LEU A 6 2.19 1.87 8.78
CA LEU A 6 2.78 1.11 7.66
C LEU A 6 1.89 -0.05 7.21
N HIS A 7 0.66 -0.15 7.71
CA HIS A 7 -0.30 -1.17 7.29
C HIS A 7 -1.62 -0.49 6.93
N THR A 8 -1.79 -0.18 5.64
CA THR A 8 -2.98 0.51 5.13
C THR A 8 -3.43 -0.06 3.79
N HIS A 9 -4.75 -0.01 3.58
CA HIS A 9 -5.43 -0.54 2.40
C HIS A 9 -6.20 0.58 1.69
N SER A 10 -6.13 0.60 0.36
CA SER A 10 -6.75 1.61 -0.48
C SER A 10 -7.78 1.00 -1.43
N THR A 11 -8.40 1.83 -2.25
CA THR A 11 -9.32 1.40 -3.32
C THR A 11 -8.68 0.51 -4.39
N TYR A 12 -7.37 0.21 -4.30
CA TYR A 12 -6.71 -0.80 -5.13
C TYR A 12 -7.01 -2.24 -4.71
N CYS A 13 -7.41 -2.45 -3.46
CA CYS A 13 -7.83 -3.75 -2.91
C CYS A 13 -9.21 -3.59 -2.23
N ASP A 14 -9.39 -4.15 -1.04
CA ASP A 14 -10.61 -4.07 -0.24
C ASP A 14 -10.73 -2.80 0.63
N GLY A 15 -9.78 -1.87 0.49
CA GLY A 15 -9.83 -0.56 1.14
C GLY A 15 -10.88 0.38 0.53
N LYS A 16 -11.21 1.45 1.25
CA LYS A 16 -12.28 2.39 0.86
C LYS A 16 -11.81 3.78 0.46
N ASN A 17 -10.59 4.14 0.86
CA ASN A 17 -10.04 5.47 0.63
C ASN A 17 -8.96 5.45 -0.45
N SER A 18 -8.82 6.56 -1.16
CA SER A 18 -7.70 6.73 -2.09
C SER A 18 -6.38 6.88 -1.31
N LEU A 19 -5.27 6.65 -2.01
CA LEU A 19 -3.93 6.86 -1.43
C LEU A 19 -3.75 8.31 -0.97
N GLU A 20 -4.17 9.28 -1.79
CA GLU A 20 -4.04 10.70 -1.47
C GLU A 20 -4.92 11.13 -0.28
N GLU A 21 -6.16 10.64 -0.18
CA GLU A 21 -7.04 10.92 0.98
C GLU A 21 -6.38 10.50 2.29
N MET A 22 -5.79 9.30 2.33
CA MET A 22 -5.10 8.80 3.51
C MET A 22 -3.84 9.61 3.83
N ILE A 23 -3.10 10.06 2.82
CA ILE A 23 -1.95 10.94 2.99
C ILE A 23 -2.35 12.27 3.64
N VAL A 24 -3.38 12.92 3.11
CA VAL A 24 -3.87 14.20 3.63
C VAL A 24 -4.30 14.03 5.08
N TYR A 25 -5.09 13.00 5.37
CA TYR A 25 -5.52 12.69 6.72
C TYR A 25 -4.33 12.46 7.67
N ALA A 26 -3.35 11.65 7.27
CA ALA A 26 -2.17 11.35 8.07
C ALA A 26 -1.39 12.63 8.41
N MET A 27 -1.17 13.53 7.44
CA MET A 27 -0.50 14.80 7.68
C MET A 27 -1.29 15.70 8.65
N GLU A 28 -2.60 15.80 8.50
CA GLU A 28 -3.46 16.59 9.40
C GLU A 28 -3.43 16.10 10.86
N HIS A 29 -3.11 14.81 11.05
CA HIS A 29 -3.01 14.18 12.37
C HIS A 29 -1.57 14.04 12.87
N GLY A 30 -0.60 14.69 12.21
CA GLY A 30 0.79 14.79 12.68
C GLY A 30 1.62 13.53 12.47
N PHE A 31 1.26 12.68 11.50
CA PHE A 31 2.09 11.53 11.12
C PHE A 31 3.38 12.01 10.42
N ASP A 32 4.50 11.39 10.78
CA ASP A 32 5.79 11.57 10.11
C ASP A 32 5.85 10.79 8.79
N SER A 33 5.15 9.64 8.73
CA SER A 33 5.13 8.78 7.56
C SER A 33 3.90 7.88 7.46
N ILE A 34 3.55 7.53 6.22
CA ILE A 34 2.54 6.53 5.90
C ILE A 34 3.12 5.49 4.93
N GLY A 35 2.77 4.23 5.13
CA GLY A 35 3.06 3.13 4.22
C GLY A 35 1.75 2.53 3.73
N PHE A 36 1.68 2.28 2.43
CA PHE A 36 0.59 1.54 1.81
C PHE A 36 1.00 0.09 1.66
N SER A 37 0.12 -0.85 1.98
CA SER A 37 0.42 -2.28 2.03
C SER A 37 -0.72 -3.06 1.40
N GLY A 38 -1.05 -2.77 0.14
CA GLY A 38 -2.16 -3.43 -0.55
C GLY A 38 -1.96 -4.94 -0.61
N HIS A 39 -3.05 -5.69 -0.63
CA HIS A 39 -3.01 -7.15 -0.77
C HIS A 39 -2.39 -7.57 -2.11
N SER A 40 -1.41 -8.47 -2.07
CA SER A 40 -0.86 -9.12 -3.27
C SER A 40 -1.96 -9.76 -4.12
N HIS A 41 -1.73 -9.85 -5.44
CA HIS A 41 -2.69 -10.49 -6.33
C HIS A 41 -2.95 -11.95 -5.91
N MET A 42 -4.22 -12.30 -5.68
CA MET A 42 -4.64 -13.64 -5.27
C MET A 42 -5.69 -14.18 -6.25
N HIS A 43 -5.36 -15.25 -6.99
CA HIS A 43 -6.31 -15.88 -7.92
C HIS A 43 -7.58 -16.40 -7.24
N PHE A 44 -7.48 -16.83 -5.97
CA PHE A 44 -8.59 -17.39 -5.20
C PHE A 44 -9.43 -16.34 -4.46
N SER A 45 -8.99 -15.08 -4.38
CA SER A 45 -9.73 -13.99 -3.71
C SER A 45 -9.60 -12.65 -4.48
N PRO A 46 -10.09 -12.59 -5.73
CA PRO A 46 -9.87 -11.45 -6.61
C PRO A 46 -10.56 -10.16 -6.14
N SER A 47 -11.60 -10.26 -5.30
CA SER A 47 -12.28 -9.09 -4.74
C SER A 47 -11.57 -8.47 -3.53
N ALA A 48 -10.65 -9.21 -2.89
CA ALA A 48 -9.88 -8.74 -1.75
C ALA A 48 -8.45 -8.33 -2.14
N SER A 49 -7.91 -8.89 -3.23
CA SER A 49 -6.56 -8.56 -3.73
C SER A 49 -6.55 -7.43 -4.75
N MET A 50 -5.37 -6.84 -4.96
CA MET A 50 -5.12 -6.06 -6.17
C MET A 50 -5.19 -6.93 -7.44
N THR A 51 -5.53 -6.33 -8.58
CA THR A 51 -5.32 -6.97 -9.90
C THR A 51 -3.87 -6.82 -10.34
N ILE A 52 -3.41 -7.60 -11.33
CA ILE A 52 -2.05 -7.45 -11.90
C ILE A 52 -1.84 -6.03 -12.45
N ALA A 53 -2.74 -5.56 -13.32
CA ALA A 53 -2.67 -4.20 -13.85
C ALA A 53 -2.83 -3.13 -12.75
N GLY A 54 -3.70 -3.40 -11.77
CA GLY A 54 -3.89 -2.53 -10.60
C GLY A 54 -2.64 -2.44 -9.73
N THR A 55 -1.80 -3.48 -9.67
CA THR A 55 -0.55 -3.48 -8.90
C THR A 55 0.47 -2.50 -9.50
N GLU A 56 0.56 -2.43 -10.83
CA GLU A 56 1.44 -1.47 -11.51
C GLU A 56 0.95 -0.03 -11.34
N SER A 57 -0.36 0.20 -11.48
CA SER A 57 -0.97 1.49 -11.20
C SER A 57 -0.77 1.92 -9.74
N TYR A 58 -0.94 0.98 -8.80
CA TYR A 58 -0.70 1.18 -7.37
C TYR A 58 0.75 1.62 -7.10
N LYS A 59 1.74 0.88 -7.64
CA LYS A 59 3.16 1.25 -7.49
C LYS A 59 3.42 2.63 -8.06
N SER A 60 2.94 2.91 -9.27
CA SER A 60 3.12 4.20 -9.94
C SER A 60 2.53 5.36 -9.13
N GLU A 61 1.29 5.23 -8.67
CA GLU A 61 0.61 6.27 -7.90
C GLU A 61 1.29 6.51 -6.55
N VAL A 62 1.70 5.46 -5.83
CA VAL A 62 2.44 5.64 -4.58
C VAL A 62 3.75 6.39 -4.81
N ARG A 63 4.48 6.11 -5.91
CA ARG A 63 5.73 6.82 -6.24
C ARG A 63 5.50 8.27 -6.65
N GLU A 64 4.43 8.54 -7.40
CA GLU A 64 4.00 9.91 -7.72
C GLU A 64 3.69 10.69 -6.45
N LEU A 65 2.89 10.12 -5.56
CA LEU A 65 2.51 10.74 -4.29
C LEU A 65 3.73 10.91 -3.36
N ALA A 66 4.63 9.94 -3.29
CA ALA A 66 5.88 10.09 -2.53
C ALA A 66 6.72 11.29 -3.01
N SER A 67 6.74 11.52 -4.33
CA SER A 67 7.40 12.69 -4.92
C SER A 67 6.63 13.99 -4.63
N LYS A 68 5.30 13.98 -4.77
CA LYS A 68 4.41 15.13 -4.52
C LYS A 68 4.47 15.64 -3.08
N TYR A 69 4.61 14.73 -2.11
CA TYR A 69 4.65 15.05 -0.68
C TYR A 69 6.06 15.04 -0.08
N ALA A 70 7.09 14.96 -0.92
CA ALA A 70 8.48 15.00 -0.49
C ALA A 70 8.77 16.24 0.37
N GLY A 71 9.48 16.03 1.50
CA GLY A 71 9.78 17.08 2.47
C GLY A 71 8.63 17.45 3.42
N ARG A 72 7.42 16.91 3.21
CA ARG A 72 6.25 17.12 4.09
C ARG A 72 5.88 15.86 4.86
N MET A 73 5.88 14.70 4.20
CA MET A 73 5.65 13.40 4.83
C MET A 73 6.35 12.32 4.01
N LYS A 74 6.90 11.29 4.68
CA LYS A 74 7.44 10.13 3.97
C LYS A 74 6.30 9.19 3.57
N VAL A 75 6.27 8.80 2.31
CA VAL A 75 5.29 7.86 1.76
C VAL A 75 6.03 6.63 1.27
N TYR A 76 5.64 5.44 1.73
CA TYR A 76 6.26 4.18 1.37
C TYR A 76 5.32 3.29 0.57
N CYS A 77 5.86 2.65 -0.46
CA CYS A 77 5.18 1.62 -1.24
C CYS A 77 5.52 0.26 -0.65
N GLY A 78 4.53 -0.45 -0.11
CA GLY A 78 4.71 -1.78 0.43
C GLY A 78 3.69 -2.77 -0.10
N LEU A 79 3.83 -4.02 0.31
CA LEU A 79 2.96 -5.10 -0.09
C LEU A 79 2.58 -5.93 1.14
N GLU A 80 1.29 -6.22 1.29
CA GLU A 80 0.86 -7.32 2.14
C GLU A 80 0.85 -8.60 1.29
N LEU A 81 1.92 -9.39 1.40
CA LEU A 81 2.15 -10.60 0.65
C LEU A 81 1.42 -11.77 1.31
N GLU A 82 0.38 -12.26 0.65
CA GLU A 82 -0.21 -13.55 1.00
C GLU A 82 0.73 -14.69 0.60
N LEU A 83 0.94 -15.66 1.50
CA LEU A 83 1.94 -16.73 1.37
C LEU A 83 1.84 -17.53 0.06
N ASN A 84 0.62 -17.69 -0.45
CA ASN A 84 0.33 -18.46 -1.66
C ASN A 84 0.27 -17.61 -2.93
N SER A 85 0.72 -16.34 -2.89
CA SER A 85 0.75 -15.46 -4.05
C SER A 85 2.02 -15.64 -4.88
N GLU A 86 1.88 -15.72 -6.19
CA GLU A 86 2.98 -15.69 -7.15
C GLU A 86 3.09 -14.28 -7.74
N VAL A 87 3.80 -13.38 -7.05
CA VAL A 87 3.96 -11.98 -7.46
C VAL A 87 5.44 -11.57 -7.42
N ASP A 88 5.80 -10.63 -8.29
CA ASP A 88 7.12 -9.99 -8.27
C ASP A 88 7.24 -9.01 -7.09
N LEU A 89 8.31 -9.15 -6.32
CA LEU A 89 8.60 -8.33 -5.14
C LEU A 89 9.47 -7.11 -5.46
N GLU A 90 9.85 -6.88 -6.73
CA GLU A 90 10.58 -5.70 -7.13
C GLU A 90 9.74 -4.42 -6.98
N GLY A 91 10.39 -3.34 -6.55
CA GLY A 91 9.80 -2.00 -6.50
C GLY A 91 9.04 -1.65 -5.21
N TYR A 92 9.01 -2.54 -4.22
CA TYR A 92 8.47 -2.26 -2.88
C TYR A 92 9.58 -1.84 -1.90
N ASP A 93 9.26 -0.90 -1.02
CA ASP A 93 10.10 -0.45 0.09
C ASP A 93 10.07 -1.42 1.27
N TYR A 94 8.96 -2.15 1.45
CA TYR A 94 8.78 -3.15 2.50
C TYR A 94 7.72 -4.20 2.13
N ILE A 95 7.80 -5.36 2.77
CA ILE A 95 6.86 -6.48 2.60
C ILE A 95 6.35 -6.91 3.98
N ILE A 96 5.05 -7.13 4.09
CA ILE A 96 4.39 -7.77 5.24
C ILE A 96 3.96 -9.16 4.79
N GLY A 97 4.49 -10.21 5.41
CA GLY A 97 4.00 -11.57 5.19
C GLY A 97 2.70 -11.80 5.95
N ALA A 98 1.66 -12.28 5.26
CA ALA A 98 0.35 -12.51 5.83
C ALA A 98 -0.20 -13.90 5.47
N TYR A 99 -1.15 -14.36 6.28
CA TYR A 99 -1.87 -15.61 6.10
C TYR A 99 -3.36 -15.37 6.38
N HIS A 100 -4.15 -15.20 5.32
CA HIS A 100 -5.57 -14.93 5.43
C HIS A 100 -6.45 -16.15 5.15
N TYR A 101 -5.91 -17.17 4.49
CA TYR A 101 -6.68 -18.30 3.97
C TYR A 101 -6.00 -19.64 4.24
N PHE A 102 -6.83 -20.64 4.54
CA PHE A 102 -6.44 -22.01 4.91
C PHE A 102 -6.95 -23.05 3.92
#